data_AF-A0A6P6X8J5-F1
#
_entry.id   AF-A0A6P6X8J5-F1
#
_cell.length_a   1.000
_cell.length_b   1.000
_cell.length_c   1.000
_cell.angle_alpha   90.00
_cell.angle_beta   90.00
_cell.angle_gamma   90.00
#
_symmetry.space_group_name_H-M   'P 1'
#
loop_
_entity.id
_entity.type
_entity.pdbx_description
1 polymer ?
#
loop_
_entity_poly.entity_id
_entity_poly.type
_entity_poly.pdbx_seq_one_letter_code
_entity_poly.pdbx_strand_id
1 'polypeptide(L)'
;MLLHARRLLQQFAVDVYVKIETSRLDFHRKKQNDVRTEILQGIMDSISGGQRQGSQIGRRVYLPASFIGGPRDMRRRYIDAMALVQKYGRPDIFITMTCNTNWKEIQENLKYGENDQDRPDLFQKRGLPHAHLLLILKPEYKPLNPEAYDKIVSAEIPDPDQQRYLYSLVIKHMMHGPCGHLNKDNVCMRNGTCRNHYPKDFSEYTIHPEDSYPHYRRRQNGRVVRVRNKALDNRWVVPYNPYLLALFDCHMNVEICSTVKLVKYLYKYVYKGHDRVSFRINSGGAAENVDEINDFQSGRWVAAAEAFWCIYRFSLNEMTPSVYAVQVHLPGHQMISFHMHSDLADLLNRADFSKTMLTQFFHMNKTDKIAQNLNCLYRDFPEFFVWKPKTKTWTRRKRRTVIGRLVTVSPTEGERYYLRLLLSHVHAPMSFEHLLTVNGKIALSYREVAFEMGLLQSDTYIEDALTDTATFQMPSSLRTLFAVLLIYCSPSNPRLLWEKFEGELSQDLRRNSHFD
;
A
#
# COMPACT_ATOMS: atom_id res chain seq x y z
N MET A 1 -41.00 0.07 4.48
CA MET A 1 -41.16 0.26 3.03
C MET A 1 -39.83 0.49 2.32
N LEU A 2 -39.04 1.53 2.70
CA LEU A 2 -37.77 1.85 2.03
C LEU A 2 -36.71 0.72 2.08
N LEU A 3 -36.60 -0.01 3.19
CA LEU A 3 -35.64 -1.12 3.35
C LEU A 3 -35.82 -2.31 2.39
N HIS A 4 -36.95 -2.37 1.67
CA HIS A 4 -37.24 -3.42 0.69
C HIS A 4 -37.40 -2.85 -0.73
N ALA A 5 -37.05 -1.59 -0.95
CA ALA A 5 -37.25 -0.88 -2.21
C ALA A 5 -36.04 -1.01 -3.18
N ARG A 6 -35.14 -1.98 -2.94
CA ARG A 6 -34.00 -2.33 -3.81
C ARG A 6 -33.19 -1.09 -4.24
N ARG A 7 -33.22 -0.72 -5.52
CA ARG A 7 -32.49 0.45 -6.07
C ARG A 7 -32.83 1.77 -5.38
N LEU A 8 -34.07 1.97 -4.92
CA LEU A 8 -34.46 3.20 -4.22
C LEU A 8 -33.76 3.31 -2.86
N LEU A 9 -33.57 2.19 -2.16
CA LEU A 9 -32.79 2.13 -0.92
C LEU A 9 -31.33 2.51 -1.18
N GLN A 10 -30.76 2.02 -2.28
CA GLN A 10 -29.38 2.33 -2.67
C GLN A 10 -29.19 3.81 -2.95
N GLN A 11 -30.11 4.43 -3.69
CA GLN A 11 -30.08 5.88 -3.96
C GLN A 11 -30.18 6.68 -2.65
N PHE A 12 -31.13 6.33 -1.79
CA PHE A 12 -31.27 6.98 -0.49
C PHE A 12 -29.99 6.87 0.36
N ALA A 13 -29.36 5.69 0.40
CA ALA A 13 -28.11 5.49 1.13
C ALA A 13 -26.98 6.37 0.59
N VAL A 14 -26.85 6.51 -0.73
CA VAL A 14 -25.86 7.40 -1.36
C VAL A 14 -26.13 8.86 -0.97
N ASP A 15 -27.37 9.33 -1.08
CA ASP A 15 -27.74 10.71 -0.74
C ASP A 15 -27.46 11.04 0.74
N VAL A 16 -27.80 10.10 1.64
CA VAL A 16 -27.50 10.22 3.07
C VAL A 16 -25.99 10.22 3.32
N TYR A 17 -25.24 9.35 2.67
CA TYR A 17 -23.80 9.29 2.83
C TYR A 17 -23.13 10.60 2.38
N VAL A 18 -23.53 11.15 1.22
CA VAL A 18 -23.01 12.42 0.72
C VAL A 18 -23.24 13.55 1.72
N LYS A 19 -24.41 13.61 2.37
CA LYS A 19 -24.68 14.58 3.45
C LYS A 19 -23.76 14.38 4.66
N ILE A 20 -23.59 13.13 5.11
CA ILE A 20 -22.71 12.80 6.25
C ILE A 20 -21.27 13.18 5.94
N GLU A 21 -20.78 12.83 4.75
CA GLU A 21 -19.41 13.11 4.33
C GLU A 21 -19.16 14.61 4.17
N THR A 22 -20.11 15.33 3.57
CA THR A 22 -20.06 16.80 3.46
C THR A 22 -19.97 17.45 4.84
N SER A 23 -20.80 17.01 5.80
CA SER A 23 -20.74 17.51 7.19
C SER A 23 -19.39 17.23 7.87
N ARG A 24 -18.77 16.06 7.63
CA ARG A 24 -17.42 15.75 8.14
C ARG A 24 -16.35 16.62 7.50
N LEU A 25 -16.42 16.85 6.19
CA LEU A 25 -15.51 17.75 5.48
C LEU A 25 -15.65 19.18 5.97
N ASP A 26 -16.88 19.67 6.17
CA ASP A 26 -17.17 20.99 6.73
C ASP A 26 -16.64 21.13 8.16
N PHE A 27 -16.75 20.08 8.98
CA PHE A 27 -16.14 20.06 10.31
C PHE A 27 -14.62 20.24 10.23
N HIS A 28 -13.94 19.52 9.34
CA HIS A 28 -12.51 19.68 9.13
C HIS A 28 -12.18 21.08 8.61
N ARG A 29 -12.91 21.58 7.62
CA ARG A 29 -12.74 22.93 7.05
C ARG A 29 -12.87 24.01 8.12
N LYS A 30 -13.90 23.94 8.98
CA LYS A 30 -14.16 24.93 10.04
C LYS A 30 -13.12 24.84 11.16
N LYS A 31 -12.80 23.63 11.64
CA LYS A 31 -11.86 23.43 12.76
C LYS A 31 -10.38 23.64 12.38
N GLN A 32 -10.02 23.48 11.10
CA GLN A 32 -8.68 23.78 10.61
C GLN A 32 -8.39 25.29 10.51
N ASN A 33 -9.43 26.14 10.60
CA ASN A 33 -9.18 27.55 10.83
C ASN A 33 -8.48 27.76 12.19
N ASP A 34 -8.76 26.91 13.17
CA ASP A 34 -8.36 27.09 14.56
C ASP A 34 -7.02 26.44 14.93
N VAL A 35 -6.66 25.32 14.28
CA VAL A 35 -5.42 24.56 14.60
C VAL A 35 -4.35 24.83 13.55
N ARG A 36 -3.15 25.18 14.01
CA ARG A 36 -1.95 25.47 13.21
C ARG A 36 -0.84 24.48 13.53
N THR A 37 0.05 24.27 12.58
CA THR A 37 1.28 23.48 12.78
C THR A 37 2.51 24.21 12.28
N GLU A 38 3.58 24.18 13.05
CA GLU A 38 4.88 24.76 12.70
C GLU A 38 6.03 23.94 13.30
N ILE A 39 7.23 24.08 12.76
CA ILE A 39 8.48 23.57 13.34
C ILE A 39 8.84 24.42 14.57
N LEU A 40 9.32 23.81 15.66
CA LEU A 40 9.67 24.55 16.88
C LEU A 40 10.63 25.73 16.62
N GLN A 41 11.68 25.54 15.83
CA GLN A 41 12.59 26.61 15.46
C GLN A 41 11.86 27.78 14.77
N GLY A 42 10.93 27.50 13.85
CA GLY A 42 10.13 28.55 13.19
C GLY A 42 9.27 29.34 14.18
N ILE A 43 8.78 28.72 15.26
CA ILE A 43 8.09 29.43 16.35
C ILE A 43 9.06 30.35 17.09
N MET A 44 10.25 29.86 17.45
CA MET A 44 11.27 30.65 18.15
C MET A 44 11.75 31.85 17.32
N ASP A 45 11.98 31.65 16.02
CA ASP A 45 12.40 32.69 15.10
C ASP A 45 11.32 33.76 14.95
N SER A 46 10.05 33.34 14.87
CA SER A 46 8.92 34.27 14.76
C SER A 46 8.73 35.13 16.02
N ILE A 47 8.91 34.56 17.22
CA ILE A 47 8.88 35.32 18.48
C ILE A 47 10.04 36.32 18.52
N SER A 48 11.22 35.92 18.07
CA SER A 48 12.40 36.79 17.99
C SER A 48 12.19 37.94 17.01
N GLY A 49 11.45 37.69 15.92
CA GLY A 49 10.96 38.69 14.97
C GLY A 49 9.75 39.52 15.44
N GLY A 50 9.30 39.35 16.69
CA GLY A 50 8.23 40.14 17.30
C GLY A 50 6.81 39.58 17.11
N GLN A 51 6.63 38.46 16.40
CA GLN A 51 5.32 37.83 16.23
C GLN A 51 5.01 36.86 17.37
N ARG A 52 3.94 37.12 18.12
CA ARG A 52 3.52 36.31 19.28
C ARG A 52 2.19 35.59 19.10
N GLN A 53 1.39 35.99 18.12
CA GLN A 53 0.06 35.45 17.91
C GLN A 53 0.12 34.21 17.01
N GLY A 54 -0.40 33.08 17.48
CA GLY A 54 -0.45 31.84 16.68
C GLY A 54 -1.24 31.94 15.37
N SER A 55 -2.07 32.97 15.16
CA SER A 55 -2.83 33.15 13.92
C SER A 55 -1.96 33.66 12.78
N GLN A 56 -0.81 34.26 13.09
CA GLN A 56 0.14 34.83 12.14
C GLN A 56 1.19 33.81 11.66
N ILE A 57 1.32 32.67 12.35
CA ILE A 57 2.40 31.70 12.17
C ILE A 57 1.85 30.28 12.01
N GLY A 58 2.57 29.46 11.25
CA GLY A 58 2.21 28.06 11.01
C GLY A 58 1.20 27.88 9.89
N ARG A 59 1.18 26.67 9.35
CA ARG A 59 0.29 26.30 8.24
C ARG A 59 -1.00 25.69 8.76
N ARG A 60 -2.08 25.83 7.98
CA ARG A 60 -3.33 25.09 8.20
C ARG A 60 -3.04 23.61 7.99
N VAL A 61 -3.58 22.78 8.88
CA VAL A 61 -3.57 21.32 8.69
C VAL A 61 -4.57 21.02 7.58
N TYR A 62 -4.19 20.32 6.50
CA TYR A 62 -5.15 19.79 5.53
C TYR A 62 -5.60 18.37 5.95
N LEU A 63 -6.54 17.74 5.23
CA LEU A 63 -7.23 16.49 5.64
C LEU A 63 -6.30 15.50 6.39
N PRO A 64 -6.59 15.18 7.67
CA PRO A 64 -5.69 14.38 8.48
C PRO A 64 -5.61 12.94 7.97
N ALA A 65 -4.54 12.22 8.34
CA ALA A 65 -4.42 10.79 8.01
C ALA A 65 -5.52 9.91 8.63
N SER A 66 -6.32 10.44 9.57
CA SER A 66 -7.50 9.78 10.13
C SER A 66 -8.74 9.90 9.23
N PHE A 67 -8.74 10.80 8.24
CA PHE A 67 -9.84 10.94 7.30
C PHE A 67 -9.73 9.87 6.20
N ILE A 68 -10.61 8.88 6.25
CA ILE A 68 -10.56 7.71 5.38
C ILE A 68 -10.71 8.13 3.90
N GLY A 69 -9.84 7.59 3.04
CA GLY A 69 -9.85 7.90 1.60
C GLY A 69 -9.14 9.20 1.23
N GLY A 70 -8.79 10.05 2.21
CA GLY A 70 -8.00 11.24 1.98
C GLY A 70 -6.55 10.91 1.56
N PRO A 71 -5.82 11.85 0.92
CA PRO A 71 -4.47 11.59 0.39
C PRO A 71 -3.49 11.06 1.44
N ARG A 72 -3.55 11.59 2.67
CA ARG A 72 -2.68 11.17 3.78
C ARG A 72 -3.02 9.78 4.32
N ASP A 73 -4.30 9.42 4.37
CA ASP A 73 -4.73 8.09 4.80
C ASP A 73 -4.28 7.04 3.78
N MET A 74 -4.55 7.28 2.50
CA MET A 74 -4.15 6.39 1.40
C MET A 74 -2.62 6.20 1.38
N ARG A 75 -1.86 7.29 1.49
CA ARG A 75 -0.39 7.23 1.59
C ARG A 75 0.07 6.48 2.83
N ARG A 76 -0.55 6.68 4.00
CA ARG A 76 -0.19 5.98 5.24
C ARG A 76 -0.38 4.47 5.10
N ARG A 77 -1.57 4.01 4.67
CA ARG A 77 -1.89 2.58 4.52
C ARG A 77 -0.90 1.88 3.60
N TYR A 78 -0.53 2.57 2.55
CA TYR A 78 0.47 2.13 1.60
C TYR A 78 1.85 1.96 2.25
N ILE A 79 2.38 2.98 2.94
CA ILE A 79 3.70 2.90 3.60
C ILE A 79 3.70 1.82 4.68
N ASP A 80 2.56 1.66 5.37
CA ASP A 80 2.40 0.62 6.37
C ASP A 80 2.46 -0.79 5.77
N ALA A 81 1.73 -1.05 4.69
CA ALA A 81 1.82 -2.31 3.96
C ALA A 81 3.25 -2.59 3.45
N MET A 82 4.01 -1.55 3.11
CA MET A 82 5.40 -1.70 2.71
C MET A 82 6.32 -2.11 3.86
N ALA A 83 6.04 -1.64 5.08
CA ALA A 83 6.78 -2.11 6.25
C ALA A 83 6.61 -3.62 6.50
N LEU A 84 5.43 -4.19 6.16
CA LEU A 84 5.22 -5.63 6.19
C LEU A 84 6.07 -6.37 5.15
N VAL A 85 6.10 -5.87 3.90
CA VAL A 85 6.92 -6.46 2.83
C VAL A 85 8.41 -6.34 3.15
N GLN A 86 8.85 -5.21 3.71
CA GLN A 86 10.24 -5.04 4.14
C GLN A 86 10.62 -6.02 5.24
N LYS A 87 9.69 -6.30 6.18
CA LYS A 87 9.94 -7.24 7.28
C LYS A 87 9.89 -8.70 6.86
N TYR A 88 8.92 -9.08 6.02
CA TYR A 88 8.63 -10.48 5.70
C TYR A 88 9.15 -10.91 4.33
N GLY A 89 9.56 -9.97 3.49
CA GLY A 89 9.98 -10.21 2.11
C GLY A 89 8.85 -10.04 1.10
N ARG A 90 9.18 -10.29 -0.17
CA ARG A 90 8.23 -10.21 -1.29
C ARG A 90 7.21 -11.35 -1.26
N PRO A 91 5.98 -11.15 -1.81
CA PRO A 91 5.01 -12.23 -1.98
C PRO A 91 5.54 -13.36 -2.87
N ASP A 92 5.21 -14.59 -2.50
CA ASP A 92 5.58 -15.82 -3.20
C ASP A 92 4.41 -16.42 -4.00
N ILE A 93 3.16 -16.14 -3.60
CA ILE A 93 1.94 -16.63 -4.28
C ILE A 93 0.94 -15.49 -4.43
N PHE A 94 0.29 -15.43 -5.59
CA PHE A 94 -0.84 -14.55 -5.86
C PHE A 94 -2.07 -15.35 -6.22
N ILE A 95 -3.18 -15.03 -5.56
CA ILE A 95 -4.45 -15.69 -5.79
C ILE A 95 -5.47 -14.62 -6.13
N THR A 96 -6.16 -14.79 -7.25
CA THR A 96 -7.42 -14.09 -7.48
C THR A 96 -8.56 -15.08 -7.32
N MET A 97 -9.62 -14.68 -6.63
CA MET A 97 -10.80 -15.51 -6.43
C MET A 97 -12.04 -14.72 -6.78
N THR A 98 -13.00 -15.37 -7.41
CA THR A 98 -14.34 -14.83 -7.65
C THR A 98 -15.31 -15.69 -6.87
N CYS A 99 -15.99 -15.06 -5.92
CA CYS A 99 -16.92 -15.69 -4.99
C CYS A 99 -18.02 -16.47 -5.71
N ASN A 100 -18.40 -17.61 -5.13
CA ASN A 100 -19.53 -18.41 -5.57
C ASN A 100 -20.79 -17.92 -4.87
N THR A 101 -21.77 -17.45 -5.64
CA THR A 101 -23.05 -16.96 -5.11
C THR A 101 -23.81 -18.00 -4.30
N ASN A 102 -23.56 -19.28 -4.53
CA ASN A 102 -24.24 -20.38 -3.83
C ASN A 102 -23.65 -20.69 -2.46
N TRP A 103 -22.64 -19.94 -1.99
CA TRP A 103 -22.18 -20.07 -0.63
C TRP A 103 -23.32 -19.83 0.36
N LYS A 104 -23.35 -20.65 1.41
CA LYS A 104 -24.42 -20.68 2.40
C LYS A 104 -24.59 -19.30 3.05
N GLU A 105 -23.48 -18.66 3.38
CA GLU A 105 -23.41 -17.32 3.98
C GLU A 105 -24.09 -16.27 3.10
N ILE A 106 -24.02 -16.42 1.77
CA ILE A 106 -24.70 -15.52 0.83
C ILE A 106 -26.18 -15.84 0.78
N GLN A 107 -26.52 -17.10 0.56
CA GLN A 107 -27.91 -17.54 0.37
C GLN A 107 -28.76 -17.28 1.61
N GLU A 108 -28.22 -17.49 2.81
CA GLU A 108 -28.90 -17.20 4.09
C GLU A 108 -29.14 -15.70 4.31
N ASN A 109 -28.34 -14.84 3.68
CA ASN A 109 -28.47 -13.41 3.81
C ASN A 109 -29.31 -12.76 2.71
N LEU A 110 -29.64 -13.45 1.61
CA LEU A 110 -30.56 -12.97 0.58
C LEU A 110 -32.03 -13.19 1.00
N LYS A 111 -32.88 -12.16 0.93
CA LYS A 111 -34.33 -12.26 1.24
C LYS A 111 -35.17 -12.47 -0.02
N TYR A 112 -36.47 -12.78 0.16
CA TYR A 112 -37.45 -13.12 -0.90
C TYR A 112 -37.28 -12.33 -2.21
N GLY A 113 -36.71 -12.99 -3.22
CA GLY A 113 -36.54 -12.45 -4.58
C GLY A 113 -35.49 -11.34 -4.72
N GLU A 114 -34.64 -11.12 -3.72
CA GLU A 114 -33.43 -10.30 -3.85
C GLU A 114 -32.39 -11.05 -4.70
N ASN A 115 -31.69 -10.30 -5.55
CA ASN A 115 -30.49 -10.78 -6.22
C ASN A 115 -29.23 -10.13 -5.62
N ASP A 116 -28.08 -10.55 -6.12
CA ASP A 116 -26.77 -10.01 -5.76
C ASP A 116 -26.68 -8.48 -5.89
N GLN A 117 -27.28 -7.90 -6.94
CA GLN A 117 -27.27 -6.45 -7.16
C GLN A 117 -28.12 -5.66 -6.16
N ASP A 118 -29.07 -6.31 -5.49
CA ASP A 118 -29.96 -5.67 -4.52
C ASP A 118 -29.30 -5.49 -3.14
N ARG A 119 -28.19 -6.19 -2.87
CA ARG A 119 -27.48 -6.21 -1.57
C ARG A 119 -26.05 -5.67 -1.66
N PRO A 120 -25.87 -4.34 -1.85
CA PRO A 120 -24.56 -3.71 -1.96
C PRO A 120 -23.73 -3.76 -0.65
N ASP A 121 -24.35 -4.15 0.46
CA ASP A 121 -23.69 -4.46 1.73
C ASP A 121 -23.07 -5.87 1.78
N LEU A 122 -23.44 -6.75 0.83
CA LEU A 122 -22.86 -8.09 0.67
C LEU A 122 -22.04 -8.22 -0.62
N PHE A 123 -22.44 -7.49 -1.67
CA PHE A 123 -21.87 -7.58 -3.01
C PHE A 123 -21.20 -6.26 -3.42
N GLN A 124 -20.14 -6.38 -4.21
CA GLN A 124 -19.43 -5.22 -4.74
C GLN A 124 -20.07 -4.64 -6.00
N LYS A 125 -19.75 -3.38 -6.29
CA LYS A 125 -20.34 -2.53 -7.32
C LYS A 125 -20.47 -3.12 -8.75
N ARG A 126 -19.62 -4.07 -9.15
CA ARG A 126 -19.51 -4.53 -10.56
C ARG A 126 -19.45 -6.06 -10.73
N GLY A 127 -20.05 -6.82 -9.82
CA GLY A 127 -20.19 -8.27 -9.96
C GLY A 127 -19.94 -9.04 -8.67
N LEU A 128 -19.76 -10.35 -8.79
CA LEU A 128 -19.52 -11.26 -7.67
C LEU A 128 -18.31 -10.81 -6.85
N PRO A 129 -18.33 -10.89 -5.50
CA PRO A 129 -17.21 -10.52 -4.66
C PRO A 129 -15.90 -11.13 -5.17
N HIS A 130 -14.84 -10.34 -5.25
CA HIS A 130 -13.55 -10.81 -5.71
C HIS A 130 -12.51 -10.56 -4.63
N ALA A 131 -11.59 -11.49 -4.46
CA ALA A 131 -10.47 -11.37 -3.55
C ALA A 131 -9.16 -11.41 -4.34
N HIS A 132 -8.24 -10.53 -3.96
CA HIS A 132 -6.86 -10.56 -4.40
C HIS A 132 -6.00 -10.84 -3.16
N LEU A 133 -5.35 -12.00 -3.13
CA LEU A 133 -4.56 -12.46 -1.99
C LEU A 133 -3.10 -12.56 -2.42
N LEU A 134 -2.21 -11.97 -1.64
CA LEU A 134 -0.77 -12.12 -1.78
C LEU A 134 -0.25 -12.81 -0.53
N LEU A 135 0.44 -13.93 -0.73
CA LEU A 135 0.97 -14.75 0.35
C LEU A 135 2.49 -14.64 0.37
N ILE A 136 3.04 -14.27 1.52
CA ILE A 136 4.47 -14.34 1.81
C ILE A 136 4.68 -15.58 2.68
N LEU A 137 5.39 -16.56 2.16
CA LEU A 137 5.66 -17.82 2.84
C LEU A 137 6.89 -17.67 3.72
N LYS A 138 6.93 -18.42 4.83
CA LYS A 138 8.15 -18.50 5.64
C LYS A 138 9.28 -19.14 4.80
N PRO A 139 10.55 -18.80 5.07
CA PRO A 139 11.69 -19.26 4.26
C PRO A 139 11.69 -20.76 3.92
N GLU A 140 11.34 -21.61 4.89
CA GLU A 140 11.31 -23.06 4.77
C GLU A 140 10.18 -23.61 3.87
N TYR A 141 9.17 -22.81 3.55
CA TYR A 141 8.05 -23.19 2.68
C TYR A 141 8.08 -22.49 1.32
N LYS A 142 9.09 -21.65 1.04
CA LYS A 142 9.18 -20.96 -0.24
C LYS A 142 9.39 -21.99 -1.36
N PRO A 143 8.61 -21.96 -2.44
CA PRO A 143 8.86 -22.83 -3.57
C PRO A 143 10.05 -22.27 -4.38
N LEU A 144 11.12 -23.06 -4.52
CA LEU A 144 12.37 -22.60 -5.13
C LEU A 144 12.67 -23.26 -6.48
N ASN A 145 11.81 -24.18 -6.94
CA ASN A 145 11.99 -24.88 -8.21
C ASN A 145 10.63 -25.27 -8.84
N PRO A 146 10.59 -25.60 -10.15
CA PRO A 146 9.37 -26.00 -10.83
C PRO A 146 8.63 -27.18 -10.19
N GLU A 147 9.33 -28.15 -9.62
CA GLU A 147 8.73 -29.30 -8.95
C GLU A 147 7.96 -28.87 -7.69
N ALA A 148 8.45 -27.86 -6.97
CA ALA A 148 7.73 -27.25 -5.85
C ALA A 148 6.53 -26.43 -6.33
N TYR A 149 6.61 -25.78 -7.51
CA TYR A 149 5.46 -25.09 -8.11
C TYR A 149 4.32 -26.06 -8.40
N ASP A 150 4.65 -27.21 -9.00
CA ASP A 150 3.67 -28.24 -9.36
C ASP A 150 2.97 -28.89 -8.16
N LYS A 151 3.56 -28.78 -6.94
CA LYS A 151 2.90 -29.22 -5.70
C LYS A 151 1.84 -28.22 -5.22
N ILE A 152 1.92 -26.97 -5.66
CA ILE A 152 1.04 -25.87 -5.24
C ILE A 152 0.02 -25.55 -6.33
N VAL A 153 0.42 -25.56 -7.60
CA VAL A 153 -0.39 -25.12 -8.73
C VAL A 153 -0.51 -26.24 -9.75
N SER A 154 -1.74 -26.48 -10.19
CA SER A 154 -2.07 -27.35 -11.32
C SER A 154 -2.76 -26.54 -12.40
N ALA A 155 -2.50 -26.89 -13.65
CA ALA A 155 -3.21 -26.37 -14.81
C ALA A 155 -3.75 -27.52 -15.68
N GLU A 156 -4.07 -28.65 -15.06
CA GLU A 156 -4.54 -29.88 -15.72
C GLU A 156 -5.94 -30.27 -15.26
N ILE A 157 -6.69 -30.92 -16.15
CA ILE A 157 -7.93 -31.62 -15.84
C ILE A 157 -7.56 -32.86 -15.01
N PRO A 158 -8.08 -33.01 -13.77
CA PRO A 158 -7.82 -34.17 -12.93
C PRO A 158 -8.30 -35.47 -13.56
N ASP A 159 -7.83 -36.59 -13.02
CA ASP A 159 -8.37 -37.88 -13.39
C ASP A 159 -9.79 -38.07 -12.82
N PRO A 160 -10.82 -38.34 -13.65
CA PRO A 160 -12.19 -38.45 -13.19
C PRO A 160 -12.45 -39.68 -12.30
N ASP A 161 -11.67 -40.75 -12.46
CA ASP A 161 -11.83 -42.00 -11.73
C ASP A 161 -11.12 -41.93 -10.37
N GLN A 162 -9.94 -41.29 -10.33
CA GLN A 162 -9.18 -41.14 -9.08
C GLN A 162 -9.59 -39.92 -8.27
N GLN A 163 -9.97 -38.82 -8.92
CA GLN A 163 -10.18 -37.50 -8.30
C GLN A 163 -11.52 -36.90 -8.72
N ARG A 164 -12.59 -37.70 -8.67
CA ARG A 164 -13.94 -37.33 -9.14
C ARG A 164 -14.46 -35.99 -8.63
N TYR A 165 -14.25 -35.69 -7.34
CA TYR A 165 -14.70 -34.44 -6.75
C TYR A 165 -13.93 -33.24 -7.34
N LEU A 166 -12.60 -33.28 -7.33
CA LEU A 166 -11.78 -32.20 -7.90
C LEU A 166 -12.03 -32.03 -9.40
N TYR A 167 -12.17 -33.14 -10.15
CA TYR A 167 -12.54 -33.13 -11.56
C TYR A 167 -13.82 -32.32 -11.80
N SER A 168 -14.87 -32.55 -11.00
CA SER A 168 -16.13 -31.81 -11.12
C SER A 168 -15.95 -30.30 -10.87
N LEU A 169 -15.09 -29.92 -9.91
CA LEU A 169 -14.81 -28.52 -9.59
C LEU A 169 -13.99 -27.82 -10.68
N VAL A 170 -13.01 -28.51 -11.25
CA VAL A 170 -12.18 -27.97 -12.35
C VAL A 170 -13.04 -27.67 -13.57
N ILE A 171 -13.96 -28.57 -13.94
CA ILE A 171 -14.89 -28.33 -15.04
C ILE A 171 -15.81 -27.16 -14.74
N LYS A 172 -16.33 -27.10 -13.51
CA LYS A 172 -17.29 -26.09 -13.06
C LYS A 172 -16.67 -24.68 -13.04
N HIS A 173 -15.42 -24.56 -12.58
CA HIS A 173 -14.85 -23.26 -12.22
C HIS A 173 -13.55 -22.89 -12.93
N MET A 174 -12.72 -23.86 -13.30
CA MET A 174 -11.35 -23.60 -13.79
C MET A 174 -11.22 -23.65 -15.30
N MET A 175 -12.27 -23.98 -16.06
CA MET A 175 -12.18 -23.97 -17.52
C MET A 175 -12.35 -22.55 -18.04
N HIS A 176 -11.31 -22.02 -18.71
CA HIS A 176 -11.45 -20.81 -19.50
C HIS A 176 -12.48 -21.06 -20.60
N GLY A 177 -13.46 -20.16 -20.71
CA GLY A 177 -14.50 -20.30 -21.72
C GLY A 177 -13.92 -20.28 -23.14
N PRO A 178 -14.57 -20.94 -24.12
CA PRO A 178 -14.11 -20.92 -25.50
C PRO A 178 -13.99 -19.46 -25.99
N CYS A 179 -12.85 -19.13 -26.57
CA CYS A 179 -12.52 -17.82 -27.13
C CYS A 179 -11.67 -17.98 -28.40
N GLY A 180 -11.22 -16.87 -28.98
CA GLY A 180 -10.40 -16.89 -30.19
C GLY A 180 -11.21 -17.43 -31.37
N HIS A 181 -10.66 -18.42 -32.05
CA HIS A 181 -11.35 -19.06 -33.18
C HIS A 181 -12.64 -19.81 -32.76
N LEU A 182 -12.75 -20.23 -31.49
CA LEU A 182 -13.94 -20.94 -31.00
C LEU A 182 -15.10 -20.00 -30.67
N ASN A 183 -14.79 -18.73 -30.35
CA ASN A 183 -15.77 -17.67 -30.09
C ASN A 183 -15.06 -16.30 -30.10
N LYS A 184 -15.30 -15.51 -31.16
CA LYS A 184 -14.66 -14.20 -31.36
C LYS A 184 -15.29 -13.10 -30.50
N ASP A 185 -16.52 -13.31 -30.01
CA ASP A 185 -17.31 -12.31 -29.28
C ASP A 185 -17.20 -12.47 -27.76
N ASN A 186 -16.34 -13.36 -27.27
CA ASN A 186 -16.14 -13.56 -25.84
C ASN A 186 -15.53 -12.29 -25.21
N VAL A 187 -15.93 -11.96 -23.97
CA VAL A 187 -15.52 -10.75 -23.23
C VAL A 187 -14.01 -10.63 -23.01
N CYS A 188 -13.28 -11.75 -23.10
CA CYS A 188 -11.82 -11.77 -23.01
C CYS A 188 -11.11 -11.37 -24.30
N MET A 189 -11.82 -11.28 -25.43
CA MET A 189 -11.25 -10.95 -26.73
C MET A 189 -10.95 -9.45 -26.84
N ARG A 190 -9.73 -9.12 -27.25
CA ARG A 190 -9.29 -7.76 -27.58
C ARG A 190 -8.47 -7.80 -28.86
N ASN A 191 -8.80 -6.94 -29.82
CA ASN A 191 -8.09 -6.84 -31.09
C ASN A 191 -7.88 -8.21 -31.79
N GLY A 192 -8.89 -9.09 -31.73
CA GLY A 192 -8.84 -10.42 -32.36
C GLY A 192 -8.07 -11.50 -31.58
N THR A 193 -7.47 -11.19 -30.43
CA THR A 193 -6.75 -12.18 -29.59
C THR A 193 -7.35 -12.26 -28.18
N CYS A 194 -7.18 -13.40 -27.51
CA CYS A 194 -7.60 -13.53 -26.12
C CYS A 194 -6.61 -12.77 -25.24
N ARG A 195 -7.10 -11.83 -24.43
CA ARG A 195 -6.29 -11.06 -23.49
C ARG A 195 -5.46 -11.92 -22.53
N ASN A 196 -5.98 -13.11 -22.18
CA ASN A 196 -5.29 -14.04 -21.29
C ASN A 196 -4.46 -15.08 -22.06
N HIS A 197 -4.35 -14.95 -23.38
CA HIS A 197 -3.59 -15.82 -24.29
C HIS A 197 -4.01 -17.29 -24.19
N TYR A 198 -5.32 -17.54 -24.29
CA TYR A 198 -5.89 -18.89 -24.43
C TYR A 198 -6.22 -19.21 -25.90
N PRO A 199 -6.07 -20.48 -26.33
CA PRO A 199 -5.51 -21.61 -25.56
C PRO A 199 -4.01 -21.43 -25.27
N LYS A 200 -3.56 -21.98 -24.14
CA LYS A 200 -2.12 -22.09 -23.81
C LYS A 200 -1.46 -23.22 -24.61
N ASP A 201 -0.14 -23.27 -24.61
CA ASP A 201 0.58 -24.41 -25.18
C ASP A 201 0.59 -25.60 -24.24
N PHE A 202 0.73 -26.81 -24.80
CA PHE A 202 1.05 -27.99 -24.00
C PHE A 202 2.50 -27.90 -23.53
N SER A 203 2.76 -28.40 -22.33
CA SER A 203 4.11 -28.51 -21.78
C SER A 203 4.17 -29.68 -20.81
N GLU A 204 5.19 -30.53 -20.97
CA GLU A 204 5.42 -31.68 -20.09
C GLU A 204 5.93 -31.27 -18.70
N TYR A 205 6.55 -30.10 -18.59
CA TYR A 205 7.13 -29.58 -17.34
C TYR A 205 6.78 -28.11 -17.14
N THR A 206 6.80 -27.65 -15.89
CA THR A 206 6.68 -26.22 -15.59
C THR A 206 7.99 -25.50 -15.95
N ILE A 207 7.89 -24.41 -16.70
CA ILE A 207 9.03 -23.59 -17.14
C ILE A 207 8.91 -22.22 -16.49
N HIS A 208 9.99 -21.72 -15.91
CA HIS A 208 10.03 -20.37 -15.33
C HIS A 208 10.94 -19.46 -16.16
N PRO A 209 10.39 -18.63 -17.06
CA PRO A 209 11.18 -17.64 -17.78
C PRO A 209 11.55 -16.48 -16.85
N GLU A 210 12.66 -15.80 -17.16
CA GLU A 210 13.05 -14.57 -16.47
C GLU A 210 11.91 -13.52 -16.53
N ASP A 211 11.63 -12.88 -15.40
CA ASP A 211 10.69 -11.75 -15.25
C ASP A 211 9.22 -11.96 -15.67
N SER A 212 8.75 -13.22 -15.71
CA SER A 212 7.35 -13.58 -16.01
C SER A 212 6.78 -14.63 -15.06
N TYR A 213 5.46 -14.85 -15.15
CA TYR A 213 4.82 -15.96 -14.42
C TYR A 213 5.28 -17.30 -15.02
N PRO A 214 5.38 -18.38 -14.21
CA PRO A 214 5.69 -19.69 -14.75
C PRO A 214 4.69 -20.14 -15.80
N HIS A 215 5.19 -20.77 -16.86
CA HIS A 215 4.38 -21.57 -17.76
C HIS A 215 4.17 -22.94 -17.11
N TYR A 216 3.02 -23.12 -16.45
CA TYR A 216 2.72 -24.37 -15.76
C TYR A 216 2.60 -25.56 -16.71
N ARG A 217 2.97 -26.74 -16.20
CA ARG A 217 2.76 -28.02 -16.85
C ARG A 217 1.31 -28.20 -17.30
N ARG A 218 1.15 -28.59 -18.56
CA ARG A 218 -0.11 -28.92 -19.24
C ARG A 218 0.16 -30.10 -20.17
N ARG A 219 0.07 -31.33 -19.69
CA ARG A 219 0.40 -32.50 -20.51
C ARG A 219 -0.68 -32.79 -21.54
N GLN A 220 -0.28 -33.33 -22.69
CA GLN A 220 -1.22 -33.81 -23.69
C GLN A 220 -1.69 -35.23 -23.34
N ASN A 221 -2.49 -35.34 -22.28
CA ASN A 221 -2.94 -36.62 -21.73
C ASN A 221 -4.26 -37.16 -22.35
N GLY A 222 -4.73 -36.55 -23.45
CA GLY A 222 -5.96 -36.94 -24.14
C GLY A 222 -7.27 -36.60 -23.44
N ARG A 223 -7.25 -36.03 -22.22
CA ARG A 223 -8.47 -35.65 -21.49
C ARG A 223 -9.12 -34.42 -22.13
N VAL A 224 -10.42 -34.51 -22.38
CA VAL A 224 -11.24 -33.47 -23.00
C VAL A 224 -12.57 -33.36 -22.27
N VAL A 225 -13.03 -32.13 -22.06
CA VAL A 225 -14.32 -31.82 -21.42
C VAL A 225 -15.16 -30.91 -22.31
N ARG A 226 -16.49 -31.01 -22.20
CA ARG A 226 -17.40 -30.19 -23.01
C ARG A 226 -17.84 -28.95 -22.23
N VAL A 227 -17.39 -27.77 -22.65
CA VAL A 227 -17.75 -26.48 -22.06
C VAL A 227 -18.42 -25.62 -23.13
N ARG A 228 -19.65 -25.17 -22.89
CA ARG A 228 -20.47 -24.39 -23.85
C ARG A 228 -20.48 -25.02 -25.25
N ASN A 229 -20.69 -26.34 -25.32
CA ASN A 229 -20.71 -27.15 -26.54
C ASN A 229 -19.39 -27.17 -27.34
N LYS A 230 -18.26 -26.81 -26.73
CA LYS A 230 -16.92 -26.93 -27.32
C LYS A 230 -16.09 -27.94 -26.50
N ALA A 231 -15.26 -28.70 -27.21
CA ALA A 231 -14.32 -29.65 -26.63
C ALA A 231 -13.04 -28.91 -26.20
N LEU A 232 -12.76 -28.87 -24.89
CA LEU A 232 -11.61 -28.18 -24.31
C LEU A 232 -10.72 -29.18 -23.56
N ASP A 233 -9.41 -29.03 -23.68
CA ASP A 233 -8.38 -29.84 -23.03
C ASP A 233 -7.58 -29.02 -22.00
N ASN A 234 -6.45 -29.56 -21.53
CA ASN A 234 -5.59 -28.92 -20.52
C ASN A 234 -5.08 -27.53 -20.93
N ARG A 235 -5.10 -27.15 -22.22
CA ARG A 235 -4.70 -25.80 -22.67
C ARG A 235 -5.65 -24.70 -22.22
N TRP A 236 -6.85 -25.07 -21.78
CA TRP A 236 -7.92 -24.16 -21.39
C TRP A 236 -8.10 -24.05 -19.87
N VAL A 237 -7.33 -24.80 -19.08
CA VAL A 237 -7.46 -24.79 -17.63
C VAL A 237 -6.78 -23.55 -17.05
N VAL A 238 -7.50 -22.79 -16.22
CA VAL A 238 -6.97 -21.70 -15.41
C VAL A 238 -6.15 -22.29 -14.27
N PRO A 239 -4.90 -21.84 -14.03
CA PRO A 239 -4.07 -22.34 -12.93
C PRO A 239 -4.76 -22.27 -11.56
N TYR A 240 -4.73 -23.37 -10.82
CA TYR A 240 -5.44 -23.50 -9.54
C TYR A 240 -4.65 -24.31 -8.52
N ASN A 241 -4.95 -24.11 -7.24
CA ASN A 241 -4.50 -25.00 -6.19
C ASN A 241 -5.62 -26.04 -5.91
N PRO A 242 -5.35 -27.35 -6.02
CA PRO A 242 -6.36 -28.39 -5.82
C PRO A 242 -7.08 -28.32 -4.47
N TYR A 243 -6.35 -28.06 -3.39
CA TYR A 243 -6.89 -27.98 -2.04
C TYR A 243 -7.77 -26.74 -1.86
N LEU A 244 -7.30 -25.56 -2.27
CA LEU A 244 -8.08 -24.33 -2.15
C LEU A 244 -9.34 -24.37 -3.02
N LEU A 245 -9.26 -24.94 -4.23
CA LEU A 245 -10.42 -25.12 -5.10
C LEU A 245 -11.49 -26.01 -4.43
N ALA A 246 -11.05 -27.12 -3.85
CA ALA A 246 -11.93 -28.02 -3.09
C ALA A 246 -12.53 -27.35 -1.85
N LEU A 247 -11.74 -26.54 -1.15
CA LEU A 247 -12.18 -25.85 0.07
C LEU A 247 -13.19 -24.74 -0.21
N PHE A 248 -12.95 -23.93 -1.24
CA PHE A 248 -13.75 -22.73 -1.50
C PHE A 248 -14.84 -22.91 -2.56
N ASP A 249 -14.81 -23.96 -3.39
CA ASP A 249 -15.79 -24.21 -4.47
C ASP A 249 -16.10 -22.95 -5.30
N CYS A 250 -15.06 -22.26 -5.78
CA CYS A 250 -15.21 -21.02 -6.53
C CYS A 250 -14.16 -20.89 -7.64
N HIS A 251 -14.37 -19.93 -8.55
CA HIS A 251 -13.34 -19.60 -9.54
C HIS A 251 -12.12 -18.99 -8.83
N MET A 252 -10.92 -19.45 -9.17
CA MET A 252 -9.66 -18.86 -8.75
C MET A 252 -8.61 -18.91 -9.84
N ASN A 253 -7.61 -18.03 -9.75
CA ASN A 253 -6.36 -18.13 -10.47
C ASN A 253 -5.22 -18.07 -9.46
N VAL A 254 -4.38 -19.10 -9.41
CA VAL A 254 -3.23 -19.19 -8.50
C VAL A 254 -1.95 -19.06 -9.31
N GLU A 255 -1.13 -18.07 -8.97
CA GLU A 255 0.11 -17.77 -9.64
C GLU A 255 1.29 -17.80 -8.65
N ILE A 256 2.35 -18.54 -8.98
CA ILE A 256 3.63 -18.43 -8.26
C ILE A 256 4.32 -17.14 -8.69
N CYS A 257 4.74 -16.37 -7.70
CA CYS A 257 5.26 -15.03 -7.86
C CYS A 257 6.73 -14.97 -7.46
N SER A 258 7.59 -14.64 -8.41
CA SER A 258 9.00 -14.36 -8.15
C SER A 258 9.36 -12.88 -8.33
N THR A 259 8.46 -12.07 -8.89
CA THR A 259 8.76 -10.71 -9.35
C THR A 259 8.17 -9.61 -8.45
N VAL A 260 8.86 -8.47 -8.40
CA VAL A 260 8.46 -7.25 -7.68
C VAL A 260 7.19 -6.61 -8.29
N LYS A 261 6.80 -6.99 -9.52
CA LYS A 261 5.65 -6.44 -10.25
C LYS A 261 4.32 -6.62 -9.49
N LEU A 262 4.18 -7.65 -8.64
CA LEU A 262 2.96 -7.89 -7.86
C LEU A 262 2.83 -7.03 -6.60
N VAL A 263 3.97 -6.54 -6.08
CA VAL A 263 3.96 -5.52 -5.04
C VAL A 263 3.24 -4.28 -5.58
N LYS A 264 3.60 -3.83 -6.80
CA LYS A 264 2.88 -2.77 -7.53
C LYS A 264 1.41 -3.10 -7.77
N TYR A 265 1.08 -4.37 -8.04
CA TYR A 265 -0.30 -4.81 -8.24
C TYR A 265 -1.16 -4.59 -7.00
N LEU A 266 -0.70 -4.96 -5.80
CA LEU A 266 -1.42 -4.66 -4.54
C LEU A 266 -1.72 -3.17 -4.42
N TYR A 267 -0.72 -2.34 -4.75
CA TYR A 267 -0.81 -0.89 -4.60
C TYR A 267 -1.67 -0.20 -5.63
N LYS A 268 -1.83 -0.78 -6.82
CA LYS A 268 -2.88 -0.35 -7.74
C LYS A 268 -4.25 -0.40 -7.09
N TYR A 269 -4.55 -1.39 -6.23
CA TYR A 269 -5.86 -1.51 -5.57
C TYR A 269 -5.94 -0.71 -4.27
N VAL A 270 -4.85 -0.58 -3.51
CA VAL A 270 -4.80 0.29 -2.33
C VAL A 270 -4.85 1.77 -2.70
N TYR A 271 -4.26 2.17 -3.85
CA TYR A 271 -4.20 3.54 -4.34
C TYR A 271 -5.13 3.80 -5.53
N LYS A 272 -6.03 2.87 -5.87
CA LYS A 272 -7.16 3.19 -6.73
C LYS A 272 -8.03 4.15 -5.94
N GLY A 273 -7.73 5.44 -6.04
CA GLY A 273 -8.55 6.48 -5.47
C GLY A 273 -10.00 6.30 -5.92
N HIS A 274 -10.92 7.01 -5.26
CA HIS A 274 -12.33 6.91 -5.58
C HIS A 274 -12.57 7.00 -7.09
N ASP A 275 -13.55 6.24 -7.60
CA ASP A 275 -13.93 6.35 -9.00
C ASP A 275 -14.19 7.83 -9.31
N ARG A 276 -13.53 8.37 -10.34
CA ARG A 276 -13.71 9.76 -10.76
C ARG A 276 -14.32 9.82 -12.15
N VAL A 277 -15.25 10.76 -12.33
CA VAL A 277 -15.69 11.18 -13.65
C VAL A 277 -14.57 12.01 -14.27
N SER A 278 -14.10 11.61 -15.46
CA SER A 278 -13.10 12.37 -16.19
C SER A 278 -13.77 13.58 -16.84
N PHE A 279 -13.40 14.78 -16.39
CA PHE A 279 -13.76 16.04 -17.04
C PHE A 279 -12.57 17.00 -17.00
N ARG A 280 -12.51 17.95 -17.94
CA ARG A 280 -11.45 18.98 -18.00
C ARG A 280 -12.07 20.32 -17.60
N ILE A 281 -11.66 20.89 -16.46
CA ILE A 281 -11.98 22.27 -16.09
C ILE A 281 -10.75 23.11 -16.38
N ASN A 282 -10.85 24.04 -17.32
CA ASN A 282 -9.81 25.05 -17.57
C ASN A 282 -9.90 26.11 -16.47
N SER A 283 -9.06 25.98 -15.43
CA SER A 283 -8.97 26.98 -14.37
C SER A 283 -7.71 27.82 -14.58
N GLY A 284 -7.84 29.09 -14.96
CA GLY A 284 -6.73 30.01 -15.23
C GLY A 284 -6.08 30.63 -13.98
N GLY A 285 -5.91 29.86 -12.90
CA GLY A 285 -5.39 30.37 -11.61
C GLY A 285 -4.02 29.80 -11.24
N ALA A 286 -3.17 30.64 -10.65
CA ALA A 286 -1.82 30.28 -10.20
C ALA A 286 -1.83 29.22 -9.08
N ALA A 287 -0.84 28.33 -9.11
CA ALA A 287 -0.75 27.09 -8.34
C ALA A 287 -0.28 27.25 -6.88
N GLU A 288 -0.76 28.25 -6.13
CA GLU A 288 -0.20 28.55 -4.80
C GLU A 288 -1.07 28.13 -3.59
N ASN A 289 -2.27 27.58 -3.77
CA ASN A 289 -3.02 26.99 -2.65
C ASN A 289 -3.85 25.77 -3.09
N VAL A 290 -3.34 24.57 -2.84
CA VAL A 290 -4.07 23.32 -3.07
C VAL A 290 -5.14 23.15 -1.98
N ASP A 291 -6.42 23.26 -2.33
CA ASP A 291 -7.53 22.91 -1.44
C ASP A 291 -7.79 21.39 -1.53
N GLU A 292 -7.14 20.64 -0.63
CA GLU A 292 -7.28 19.18 -0.57
C GLU A 292 -8.73 18.69 -0.38
N ILE A 293 -9.63 19.50 0.20
CA ILE A 293 -11.05 19.14 0.35
C ILE A 293 -11.75 19.23 -1.01
N ASN A 294 -11.53 20.32 -1.74
CA ASN A 294 -12.08 20.46 -3.09
C ASN A 294 -11.50 19.40 -4.03
N ASP A 295 -10.21 19.11 -3.96
CA ASP A 295 -9.57 18.05 -4.75
C ASP A 295 -10.10 16.65 -4.41
N PHE A 296 -10.49 16.41 -3.16
CA PHE A 296 -11.10 15.17 -2.71
C PHE A 296 -12.53 15.00 -3.24
N GLN A 297 -13.31 16.08 -3.27
CA GLN A 297 -14.69 16.09 -3.80
C GLN A 297 -14.74 16.10 -5.34
N SER A 298 -13.74 16.69 -5.99
CA SER A 298 -13.75 16.94 -7.43
C SER A 298 -13.93 15.66 -8.25
N GLY A 299 -15.06 15.60 -8.95
CA GLY A 299 -15.44 14.51 -9.85
C GLY A 299 -15.60 13.15 -9.21
N ARG A 300 -15.73 13.08 -7.88
CA ARG A 300 -15.86 11.81 -7.17
C ARG A 300 -17.23 11.17 -7.41
N TRP A 301 -17.20 9.91 -7.80
CA TRP A 301 -18.36 9.04 -7.90
C TRP A 301 -18.48 8.18 -6.64
N VAL A 302 -19.63 8.22 -5.97
CA VAL A 302 -19.94 7.37 -4.81
C VAL A 302 -20.82 6.20 -5.24
N ALA A 303 -20.44 4.99 -4.86
CA ALA A 303 -21.27 3.80 -5.08
C ALA A 303 -22.16 3.48 -3.87
N ALA A 304 -23.28 2.79 -4.10
CA ALA A 304 -24.13 2.31 -3.01
C ALA A 304 -23.36 1.46 -1.99
N ALA A 305 -22.51 0.53 -2.47
CA ALA A 305 -21.67 -0.31 -1.61
C ALA A 305 -20.75 0.53 -0.70
N GLU A 306 -20.09 1.56 -1.26
CA GLU A 306 -19.26 2.49 -0.48
C GLU A 306 -20.09 3.25 0.56
N ALA A 307 -21.27 3.75 0.18
CA ALA A 307 -22.17 4.44 1.09
C ALA A 307 -22.60 3.56 2.26
N PHE A 308 -23.03 2.32 2.01
CA PHE A 308 -23.41 1.38 3.05
C PHE A 308 -22.24 1.03 3.99
N TRP A 309 -21.08 0.68 3.43
CA TRP A 309 -19.88 0.38 4.23
C TRP A 309 -19.52 1.53 5.17
N CYS A 310 -19.57 2.76 4.65
CA CYS A 310 -19.23 3.94 5.42
C CYS A 310 -20.31 4.35 6.44
N ILE A 311 -21.60 4.18 6.13
CA ILE A 311 -22.71 4.45 7.06
C ILE A 311 -22.65 3.46 8.23
N TYR A 312 -22.48 2.17 7.95
CA TYR A 312 -22.34 1.14 8.98
C TYR A 312 -20.99 1.18 9.71
N ARG A 313 -20.03 1.95 9.20
CA ARG A 313 -18.66 2.05 9.73
C ARG A 313 -17.93 0.71 9.77
N PHE A 314 -18.16 -0.14 8.77
CA PHE A 314 -17.38 -1.35 8.60
C PHE A 314 -15.91 -0.99 8.35
N SER A 315 -14.98 -1.77 8.92
CA SER A 315 -13.55 -1.60 8.67
C SER A 315 -13.27 -1.69 7.17
N LEU A 316 -12.84 -0.58 6.57
CA LEU A 316 -12.41 -0.55 5.17
C LEU A 316 -10.97 -1.05 4.98
N ASN A 317 -10.21 -1.16 6.07
CA ASN A 317 -8.84 -1.65 6.08
C ASN A 317 -8.51 -2.17 7.46
N GLU A 318 -7.81 -3.30 7.51
CA GLU A 318 -7.27 -3.88 8.72
C GLU A 318 -5.85 -4.36 8.44
N MET A 319 -4.99 -4.30 9.47
CA MET A 319 -3.59 -4.65 9.32
C MET A 319 -3.09 -5.30 10.60
N THR A 320 -2.60 -6.53 10.45
CA THR A 320 -2.06 -7.35 11.54
C THR A 320 -0.75 -7.99 11.08
N PRO A 321 0.36 -7.79 11.80
CA PRO A 321 0.53 -6.91 12.96
C PRO A 321 0.38 -5.43 12.57
N SER A 322 0.00 -4.58 13.53
CA SER A 322 -0.13 -3.15 13.28
C SER A 322 1.24 -2.51 13.05
N VAL A 323 1.32 -1.55 12.14
CA VAL A 323 2.54 -0.80 11.86
C VAL A 323 2.55 0.52 12.64
N TYR A 324 3.70 0.84 13.24
CA TYR A 324 3.87 1.95 14.17
C TYR A 324 4.92 2.94 13.64
N ALA A 325 4.47 4.10 13.18
CA ALA A 325 5.35 5.12 12.65
C ALA A 325 6.06 5.88 13.78
N VAL A 326 7.39 5.91 13.77
CA VAL A 326 8.22 6.70 14.68
C VAL A 326 8.75 7.96 13.99
N GLN A 327 8.72 9.07 14.72
CA GLN A 327 9.05 10.40 14.21
C GLN A 327 10.55 10.60 14.02
N VAL A 328 10.94 11.29 12.95
CA VAL A 328 12.31 11.76 12.69
C VAL A 328 12.29 13.27 12.58
N HIS A 329 13.15 13.96 13.32
CA HIS A 329 13.34 15.41 13.28
C HIS A 329 14.78 15.75 13.70
N LEU A 330 15.30 16.88 13.23
CA LEU A 330 16.57 17.44 13.71
C LEU A 330 16.39 18.05 15.12
N PRO A 331 17.49 18.32 15.86
CA PRO A 331 17.42 19.10 17.10
C PRO A 331 16.65 20.42 16.88
N GLY A 332 15.67 20.71 17.74
CA GLY A 332 14.86 21.93 17.63
C GLY A 332 13.86 21.97 16.46
N HIS A 333 13.82 20.93 15.61
CA HIS A 333 12.97 20.90 14.42
C HIS A 333 11.75 19.97 14.54
N GLN A 334 11.33 19.65 15.77
CA GLN A 334 10.11 18.89 16.00
C GLN A 334 8.86 19.69 15.60
N MET A 335 7.91 19.02 14.98
CA MET A 335 6.61 19.61 14.61
C MET A 335 5.76 19.84 15.86
N ILE A 336 5.20 21.04 15.97
CA ILE A 336 4.31 21.46 17.05
C ILE A 336 2.94 21.79 16.47
N SER A 337 1.88 21.41 17.19
CA SER A 337 0.51 21.82 16.89
C SER A 337 0.01 22.76 17.99
N PHE A 338 -0.61 23.87 17.61
CA PHE A 338 -1.12 24.89 18.53
C PHE A 338 -2.40 25.52 18.00
N HIS A 339 -3.14 26.19 18.88
CA HIS A 339 -4.34 26.92 18.51
C HIS A 339 -3.97 28.30 17.96
N MET A 340 -4.69 28.83 16.97
CA MET A 340 -4.37 30.12 16.35
C MET A 340 -4.49 31.31 17.33
N HIS A 341 -5.30 31.18 18.37
CA HIS A 341 -5.39 32.19 19.44
C HIS A 341 -4.38 31.97 20.57
N SER A 342 -3.46 31.01 20.45
CA SER A 342 -2.41 30.82 21.45
C SER A 342 -1.41 31.97 21.38
N ASP A 343 -0.95 32.43 22.53
CA ASP A 343 0.29 33.18 22.63
C ASP A 343 1.47 32.19 22.56
N LEU A 344 2.40 32.45 21.65
CA LEU A 344 3.50 31.52 21.36
C LEU A 344 4.57 31.52 22.46
N ALA A 345 4.78 32.63 23.17
CA ALA A 345 5.72 32.66 24.28
C ALA A 345 5.20 31.85 25.47
N ASP A 346 3.91 32.00 25.79
CA ASP A 346 3.24 31.17 26.80
C ASP A 346 3.26 29.68 26.42
N LEU A 347 3.06 29.37 25.13
CA LEU A 347 3.13 27.99 24.63
C LEU A 347 4.50 27.37 24.90
N LEU A 348 5.59 28.09 24.61
CA LEU A 348 6.96 27.64 24.86
C LEU A 348 7.25 27.44 26.36
N ASN A 349 6.67 28.27 27.23
CA ASN A 349 6.89 28.17 28.67
C ASN A 349 6.11 27.02 29.32
N ARG A 350 4.93 26.67 28.81
CA ARG A 350 4.03 25.68 29.44
C ARG A 350 4.28 24.25 29.00
N ALA A 351 4.83 24.03 27.81
CA ALA A 351 4.95 22.71 27.22
C ALA A 351 6.41 22.28 27.05
N ASP A 352 6.75 21.12 27.62
CA ASP A 352 8.06 20.50 27.41
C ASP A 352 8.14 19.90 26.00
N PHE A 353 8.64 20.66 25.04
CA PHE A 353 8.86 20.21 23.66
C PHE A 353 10.13 19.38 23.49
N SER A 354 10.97 19.22 24.53
CA SER A 354 12.21 18.44 24.46
C SER A 354 11.95 16.94 24.40
N LYS A 355 10.83 16.48 24.96
CA LYS A 355 10.44 15.06 25.02
C LYS A 355 9.63 14.66 23.79
N THR A 356 10.29 14.01 22.85
CA THR A 356 9.70 13.40 21.65
C THR A 356 9.92 11.89 21.70
N MET A 357 9.32 11.16 20.76
CA MET A 357 9.60 9.73 20.59
C MET A 357 11.11 9.46 20.42
N LEU A 358 11.79 10.29 19.62
CA LEU A 358 13.20 10.13 19.28
C LEU A 358 14.11 10.47 20.47
N THR A 359 13.89 11.61 21.13
CA THR A 359 14.72 12.00 22.28
C THR A 359 14.52 11.08 23.47
N GLN A 360 13.31 10.54 23.65
CA GLN A 360 13.06 9.55 24.68
C GLN A 360 13.59 8.16 24.31
N PHE A 361 13.69 7.81 23.03
CA PHE A 361 14.41 6.60 22.60
C PHE A 361 15.90 6.70 22.98
N PHE A 362 16.53 7.84 22.69
CA PHE A 362 17.91 8.11 23.12
C PHE A 362 18.08 8.02 24.64
N HIS A 363 17.15 8.61 25.39
CA HIS A 363 17.15 8.52 26.85
C HIS A 363 17.05 7.07 27.34
N MET A 364 16.13 6.28 26.78
CA MET A 364 15.97 4.86 27.12
C MET A 364 17.26 4.07 26.86
N ASN A 365 17.94 4.30 25.74
CA ASN A 365 19.22 3.64 25.43
C ASN A 365 20.33 4.04 26.44
N LYS A 366 20.22 5.21 27.07
CA LYS A 366 21.16 5.67 28.09
C LYS A 366 20.84 5.14 29.49
N THR A 367 19.57 4.95 29.84
CA THR A 367 19.15 4.74 31.25
C THR A 367 18.43 3.44 31.54
N ASP A 368 17.82 2.79 30.54
CA ASP A 368 17.03 1.57 30.72
C ASP A 368 17.84 0.33 30.33
N LYS A 369 18.08 -0.56 31.30
CA LYS A 369 18.87 -1.79 31.09
C LYS A 369 18.28 -2.71 30.02
N ILE A 370 16.96 -2.74 29.84
CA ILE A 370 16.32 -3.58 28.83
C ILE A 370 16.58 -3.00 27.45
N ALA A 371 16.43 -1.68 27.28
CA ALA A 371 16.74 -0.99 26.02
C ALA A 371 18.22 -1.16 25.64
N GLN A 372 19.13 -1.02 26.62
CA GLN A 372 20.57 -1.28 26.44
C GLN A 372 20.84 -2.71 25.96
N ASN A 373 20.26 -3.71 26.62
CA ASN A 373 20.43 -5.11 26.26
C ASN A 373 19.83 -5.47 24.89
N LEU A 374 18.71 -4.83 24.51
CA LEU A 374 18.09 -5.05 23.21
C LEU A 374 18.95 -4.52 22.06
N ASN A 375 19.72 -3.47 22.31
CA ASN A 375 20.62 -2.83 21.33
C ASN A 375 19.99 -2.70 19.94
N CYS A 376 18.75 -2.20 19.86
CA CYS A 376 17.95 -2.24 18.63
C CYS A 376 18.01 -0.93 17.84
N LEU A 377 17.63 -0.98 16.57
CA LEU A 377 17.43 0.21 15.75
C LEU A 377 16.16 0.95 16.19
N TYR A 378 16.08 2.25 15.90
CA TYR A 378 14.92 3.05 16.28
C TYR A 378 13.61 2.53 15.65
N ARG A 379 13.67 1.99 14.43
CA ARG A 379 12.51 1.37 13.77
C ARG A 379 12.02 0.09 14.47
N ASP A 380 12.88 -0.62 15.20
CA ASP A 380 12.54 -1.87 15.88
C ASP A 380 12.10 -1.63 17.32
N PHE A 381 12.40 -0.45 17.88
CA PHE A 381 12.04 -0.10 19.25
C PHE A 381 10.55 -0.26 19.60
N PRO A 382 9.59 0.09 18.71
CA PRO A 382 8.16 -0.12 18.96
C PRO A 382 7.74 -1.58 19.12
N GLU A 383 8.55 -2.55 18.70
CA GLU A 383 8.29 -3.98 18.90
C GLU A 383 8.38 -4.33 20.39
N PHE A 384 9.22 -3.62 21.14
CA PHE A 384 9.49 -3.88 22.55
C PHE A 384 8.87 -2.83 23.49
N PHE A 385 8.64 -1.61 23.00
CA PHE A 385 8.13 -0.49 23.79
C PHE A 385 6.90 0.18 23.17
N VAL A 386 6.11 0.86 24.01
CA VAL A 386 4.90 1.61 23.66
C VAL A 386 5.05 3.04 24.15
N TRP A 387 4.92 4.00 23.24
CA TRP A 387 4.89 5.41 23.55
C TRP A 387 3.60 5.79 24.28
N LYS A 388 3.73 6.61 25.32
CA LYS A 388 2.63 7.17 26.11
C LYS A 388 2.58 8.68 25.85
N PRO A 389 1.71 9.17 24.95
CA PRO A 389 1.67 10.59 24.58
C PRO A 389 1.41 11.54 25.75
N LYS A 390 0.59 11.11 26.72
CA LYS A 390 0.24 11.94 27.90
C LYS A 390 1.43 12.19 28.81
N THR A 391 2.25 11.18 29.06
CA THR A 391 3.44 11.27 29.93
C THR A 391 4.71 11.55 29.15
N LYS A 392 4.66 11.49 27.82
CA LYS A 392 5.80 11.57 26.89
C LYS A 392 6.92 10.60 27.26
N THR A 393 6.57 9.33 27.49
CA THR A 393 7.52 8.27 27.87
C THR A 393 7.31 6.99 27.08
N TRP A 394 8.37 6.18 26.96
CA TRP A 394 8.30 4.80 26.48
C TRP A 394 8.08 3.84 27.64
N THR A 395 7.24 2.83 27.44
CA THR A 395 6.95 1.80 28.44
C THR A 395 7.00 0.42 27.80
N ARG A 396 7.43 -0.61 28.54
CA ARG A 396 7.55 -1.96 28.00
C ARG A 396 6.22 -2.45 27.42
N ARG A 397 6.28 -2.98 26.20
CA ARG A 397 5.14 -3.63 25.54
C ARG A 397 4.84 -4.95 26.21
N LYS A 398 3.56 -5.16 26.54
CA LYS A 398 3.07 -6.39 27.21
C LYS A 398 2.17 -7.25 26.32
N ARG A 399 1.61 -6.69 25.25
CA ARG A 399 0.61 -7.34 24.37
C ARG A 399 0.75 -6.84 22.94
N ARG A 400 0.26 -7.66 21.99
CA ARG A 400 0.22 -7.47 20.54
C ARG A 400 1.61 -7.35 19.89
N THR A 401 1.75 -7.94 18.71
CA THR A 401 2.93 -7.75 17.85
C THR A 401 2.75 -6.49 17.02
N VAL A 402 3.82 -5.71 16.90
CA VAL A 402 3.87 -4.46 16.15
C VAL A 402 5.13 -4.46 15.30
N ILE A 403 5.07 -3.77 14.16
CA ILE A 403 6.25 -3.47 13.35
C ILE A 403 6.46 -1.97 13.42
N GLY A 404 7.64 -1.52 13.80
CA GLY A 404 7.93 -0.09 13.72
C GLY A 404 8.45 0.29 12.34
N ARG A 405 8.24 1.55 11.98
CA ARG A 405 8.81 2.14 10.76
C ARG A 405 9.19 3.60 11.00
N LEU A 406 10.26 4.05 10.36
CA LEU A 406 10.56 5.47 10.31
C LEU A 406 9.56 6.19 9.38
N VAL A 407 9.19 7.41 9.73
CA VAL A 407 8.49 8.28 8.78
C VAL A 407 9.33 8.47 7.51
N THR A 408 8.66 8.55 6.36
CA THR A 408 9.33 8.88 5.10
C THR A 408 9.88 10.29 5.20
N VAL A 409 11.14 10.47 4.80
CA VAL A 409 11.82 11.76 4.69
C VAL A 409 12.38 11.85 3.28
N SER A 410 12.10 12.93 2.58
CA SER A 410 12.57 13.16 1.21
C SER A 410 14.06 13.54 1.22
N PRO A 411 14.86 13.14 0.21
CA PRO A 411 16.22 13.66 0.04
C PRO A 411 16.29 15.20 0.00
N THR A 412 15.23 15.87 -0.46
CA THR A 412 15.11 17.35 -0.42
C THR A 412 15.09 17.94 1.00
N GLU A 413 14.83 17.13 2.03
CA GLU A 413 14.84 17.57 3.44
C GLU A 413 16.26 17.57 4.04
N GLY A 414 17.30 17.32 3.23
CA GLY A 414 18.70 17.53 3.60
C GLY A 414 19.14 16.72 4.83
N GLU A 415 19.67 17.40 5.84
CA GLU A 415 20.17 16.78 7.08
C GLU A 415 19.17 15.83 7.76
N ARG A 416 17.87 16.10 7.65
CA ARG A 416 16.85 15.21 8.21
C ARG A 416 16.81 13.85 7.50
N TYR A 417 17.08 13.82 6.19
CA TYR A 417 17.17 12.59 5.41
C TYR A 417 18.37 11.76 5.85
N TYR A 418 19.54 12.39 5.98
CA TYR A 418 20.74 11.70 6.45
C TYR A 418 20.59 11.22 7.89
N LEU A 419 19.96 11.99 8.77
CA LEU A 419 19.60 11.53 10.12
C LEU A 419 18.68 10.29 10.08
N ARG A 420 17.66 10.27 9.20
CA ARG A 420 16.82 9.08 9.01
C ARG A 420 17.65 7.87 8.56
N LEU A 421 18.59 8.08 7.64
CA LEU A 421 19.49 7.03 7.14
C LEU A 421 20.33 6.45 8.29
N LEU A 422 20.94 7.32 9.11
CA LEU A 422 21.70 6.90 10.28
C LEU A 422 20.83 6.16 11.31
N LEU A 423 19.61 6.63 11.60
CA LEU A 423 18.66 5.95 12.48
C LEU A 423 18.21 4.56 11.97
N SER A 424 18.48 4.26 10.70
CA SER A 424 18.21 2.95 10.09
C SER A 424 19.40 1.98 10.20
N HIS A 425 20.58 2.46 10.55
CA HIS A 425 21.84 1.70 10.55
C HIS A 425 22.59 1.71 11.88
N VAL A 426 22.44 2.76 12.70
CA VAL A 426 23.08 2.90 14.00
C VAL A 426 22.19 2.31 15.09
N HIS A 427 22.70 1.29 15.78
CA HIS A 427 22.03 0.63 16.89
C HIS A 427 22.13 1.46 18.18
N ALA A 428 21.03 1.51 18.93
CA ALA A 428 20.92 2.15 20.24
C ALA A 428 21.63 3.52 20.40
N PRO A 429 21.44 4.49 19.47
CA PRO A 429 22.02 5.81 19.63
C PRO A 429 21.50 6.48 20.91
N MET A 430 22.35 7.28 21.56
CA MET A 430 22.10 7.83 22.90
C MET A 430 21.86 9.34 22.90
N SER A 431 22.08 10.00 21.76
CA SER A 431 21.83 11.42 21.54
C SER A 431 21.93 11.73 20.04
N PHE A 432 21.55 12.94 19.67
CA PHE A 432 21.83 13.48 18.34
C PHE A 432 23.34 13.56 18.07
N GLU A 433 24.13 13.95 19.07
CA GLU A 433 25.59 14.03 18.99
C GLU A 433 26.24 12.66 18.79
N HIS A 434 25.70 11.59 19.40
CA HIS A 434 26.16 10.23 19.14
C HIS A 434 25.97 9.86 17.65
N LEU A 435 24.87 10.30 17.02
CA LEU A 435 24.65 10.12 15.58
C LEU A 435 25.51 11.07 14.71
N LEU A 436 26.09 12.13 15.28
CA LEU A 436 27.09 12.97 14.63
C LEU A 436 28.52 12.46 14.85
N THR A 437 28.71 11.41 15.64
CA THR A 437 30.05 10.91 15.99
C THR A 437 30.39 9.68 15.15
N VAL A 438 31.52 9.73 14.47
CA VAL A 438 32.07 8.62 13.69
C VAL A 438 33.57 8.53 13.96
N ASN A 439 34.08 7.31 14.16
CA ASN A 439 35.49 7.07 14.50
C ASN A 439 36.02 7.89 15.70
N GLY A 440 35.15 8.18 16.69
CA GLY A 440 35.49 8.97 17.88
C GLY A 440 35.59 10.48 17.66
N LYS A 441 35.24 10.99 16.47
CA LYS A 441 35.21 12.42 16.15
C LYS A 441 33.78 12.87 15.85
N ILE A 442 33.44 14.08 16.29
CA ILE A 442 32.16 14.71 15.97
C ILE A 442 32.29 15.34 14.59
N ALA A 443 31.49 14.88 13.64
CA ALA A 443 31.39 15.41 12.29
C ALA A 443 30.56 16.72 12.27
N LEU A 444 30.67 17.49 11.20
CA LEU A 444 29.94 18.75 11.02
C LEU A 444 28.48 18.52 10.60
N SER A 445 28.16 17.36 10.03
CA SER A 445 26.83 17.04 9.50
C SER A 445 26.53 15.54 9.57
N TYR A 446 25.24 15.19 9.58
CA TYR A 446 24.80 13.80 9.45
C TYR A 446 25.13 13.23 8.08
N ARG A 447 25.20 14.08 7.04
CA ARG A 447 25.66 13.69 5.71
C ARG A 447 27.10 13.18 5.74
N GLU A 448 27.99 13.90 6.42
CA GLU A 448 29.40 13.52 6.57
C GLU A 448 29.54 12.18 7.30
N VAL A 449 28.80 11.98 8.41
CA VAL A 449 28.76 10.69 9.09
C VAL A 449 28.28 9.57 8.17
N ALA A 450 27.19 9.79 7.43
CA ALA A 450 26.67 8.81 6.50
C ALA A 450 27.68 8.48 5.39
N PHE A 451 28.43 9.47 4.92
CA PHE A 451 29.51 9.28 3.95
C PHE A 451 30.67 8.45 4.52
N GLU A 452 31.13 8.78 5.72
CA GLU A 452 32.21 8.03 6.40
C GLU A 452 31.82 6.59 6.73
N MET A 453 30.55 6.37 7.07
CA MET A 453 29.99 5.02 7.27
C MET A 453 29.81 4.23 5.96
N GLY A 454 30.18 4.79 4.81
CA GLY A 454 30.02 4.15 3.51
C GLY A 454 28.58 4.14 3.00
N LEU A 455 27.65 4.78 3.69
CA LEU A 455 26.23 4.80 3.33
C LEU A 455 25.93 5.70 2.12
N LEU A 456 26.91 6.52 1.69
CA LEU A 456 26.81 7.43 0.55
C LEU A 456 27.88 7.21 -0.53
N GLN A 457 28.75 6.21 -0.39
CA GLN A 457 29.97 6.08 -1.22
C GLN A 457 29.74 5.52 -2.62
N SER A 458 28.50 5.29 -3.03
CA SER A 458 28.14 5.11 -4.44
C SER A 458 26.72 5.59 -4.69
N ASP A 459 26.34 5.66 -5.96
CA ASP A 459 24.94 5.86 -6.34
C ASP A 459 24.03 4.77 -5.75
N THR A 460 24.54 3.72 -5.07
CA THR A 460 23.75 2.72 -4.32
C THR A 460 22.70 3.33 -3.39
N TYR A 461 22.93 4.42 -2.66
CA TYR A 461 21.85 4.97 -1.83
C TYR A 461 20.76 5.66 -2.67
N ILE A 462 21.13 6.20 -3.84
CA ILE A 462 20.23 6.81 -4.82
C ILE A 462 19.47 5.70 -5.56
N GLU A 463 20.17 4.63 -5.92
CA GLU A 463 19.67 3.42 -6.53
C GLU A 463 18.83 2.61 -5.56
N ASP A 464 19.13 2.56 -4.27
CA ASP A 464 18.35 1.91 -3.23
C ASP A 464 17.11 2.74 -2.97
N ALA A 465 17.25 4.07 -2.88
CA ALA A 465 16.10 4.96 -2.81
C ALA A 465 15.21 4.83 -4.04
N LEU A 466 15.78 4.73 -5.26
CA LEU A 466 15.02 4.51 -6.49
C LEU A 466 14.56 3.08 -6.63
N THR A 467 15.25 2.07 -6.14
CA THR A 467 14.85 0.65 -6.21
C THR A 467 13.70 0.44 -5.26
N ASP A 468 13.85 0.86 -3.99
CA ASP A 468 12.78 0.95 -3.02
C ASP A 468 11.61 1.70 -3.66
N THR A 469 11.82 2.94 -4.11
CA THR A 469 10.74 3.75 -4.65
C THR A 469 10.12 3.16 -5.91
N ALA A 470 10.91 2.59 -6.81
CA ALA A 470 10.47 1.99 -8.05
C ALA A 470 9.75 0.68 -7.81
N THR A 471 9.95 0.00 -6.68
CA THR A 471 9.13 -1.16 -6.31
C THR A 471 7.67 -0.75 -6.05
N PHE A 472 7.39 0.53 -5.76
CA PHE A 472 6.14 0.88 -5.10
C PHE A 472 5.44 2.19 -5.55
N GLN A 473 6.14 3.24 -5.97
CA GLN A 473 5.53 4.50 -6.44
C GLN A 473 5.01 4.39 -7.88
N MET A 474 3.99 5.19 -8.20
CA MET A 474 3.54 5.36 -9.58
C MET A 474 4.64 5.99 -10.43
N PRO A 475 4.74 5.65 -11.73
CA PRO A 475 5.80 6.16 -12.61
C PRO A 475 5.93 7.69 -12.60
N SER A 476 4.81 8.42 -12.51
CA SER A 476 4.81 9.89 -12.37
C SER A 476 5.50 10.37 -11.09
N SER A 477 5.20 9.75 -9.94
CA SER A 477 5.84 10.06 -8.66
C SER A 477 7.30 9.59 -8.60
N LEU A 478 7.61 8.46 -9.26
CA LEU A 478 8.99 7.99 -9.41
C LEU A 478 9.81 8.95 -10.26
N ARG A 479 9.24 9.52 -11.35
CA ARG A 479 9.88 10.59 -12.13
C ARG A 479 10.14 11.84 -11.31
N THR A 480 9.21 12.22 -10.43
CA THR A 480 9.43 13.34 -9.50
C THR A 480 10.58 13.03 -8.54
N LEU A 481 10.65 11.83 -7.96
CA LEU A 481 11.77 11.44 -7.10
C LEU A 481 13.09 11.42 -7.88
N PHE A 482 13.08 10.87 -9.10
CA PHE A 482 14.26 10.84 -9.95
C PHE A 482 14.78 12.25 -10.24
N ALA A 483 13.90 13.19 -10.62
CA ALA A 483 14.27 14.60 -10.80
C ALA A 483 14.84 15.23 -9.51
N VAL A 484 14.22 14.93 -8.36
CA VAL A 484 14.73 15.35 -7.05
C VAL A 484 16.14 14.80 -6.79
N LEU A 485 16.38 13.52 -7.05
CA LEU A 485 17.68 12.91 -6.84
C LEU A 485 18.74 13.51 -7.76
N LEU A 486 18.41 13.80 -9.02
CA LEU A 486 19.32 14.50 -9.93
C LEU A 486 19.74 15.88 -9.42
N ILE A 487 18.78 16.65 -8.88
CA ILE A 487 19.02 18.03 -8.43
C ILE A 487 19.77 18.07 -7.11
N TYR A 488 19.41 17.21 -6.15
CA TYR A 488 19.83 17.35 -4.75
C TYR A 488 20.86 16.32 -4.30
N CYS A 489 20.97 15.18 -4.99
CA CYS A 489 21.93 14.13 -4.65
C CYS A 489 23.12 14.08 -5.61
N SER A 490 23.05 14.77 -6.75
CA SER A 490 24.10 14.83 -7.77
C SER A 490 24.72 13.46 -8.07
N PRO A 491 23.92 12.49 -8.57
CA PRO A 491 24.41 11.16 -8.85
C PRO A 491 25.64 11.21 -9.75
N SER A 492 26.56 10.29 -9.49
CA SER A 492 27.85 10.18 -10.16
C SER A 492 27.66 9.92 -11.66
N ASN A 493 26.63 9.15 -12.02
CA ASN A 493 26.26 8.89 -13.40
C ASN A 493 24.73 8.94 -13.61
N PRO A 494 24.16 10.16 -13.82
CA PRO A 494 22.73 10.36 -14.03
C PRO A 494 22.15 9.55 -15.20
N ARG A 495 22.98 9.33 -16.23
CA ARG A 495 22.58 8.59 -17.44
C ARG A 495 22.43 7.10 -17.15
N LEU A 496 23.40 6.49 -16.49
CA LEU A 496 23.33 5.09 -16.08
C LEU A 496 22.17 4.85 -15.12
N LEU A 497 21.93 5.82 -14.22
CA LEU A 497 20.76 5.80 -13.33
C LEU A 497 19.43 5.89 -14.09
N TRP A 498 19.33 6.75 -15.12
CA TRP A 498 18.17 6.79 -16.01
C TRP A 498 17.99 5.47 -16.75
N GLU A 499 19.03 4.96 -17.41
CA GLU A 499 19.00 3.71 -18.18
C GLU A 499 18.56 2.52 -17.30
N LYS A 500 18.98 2.50 -16.03
CA LYS A 500 18.60 1.48 -15.04
C LYS A 500 17.11 1.54 -14.65
N PHE A 501 16.54 2.73 -14.49
CA PHE A 501 15.15 2.90 -14.01
C PHE A 501 14.15 3.36 -15.09
N GLU A 502 14.58 3.51 -16.35
CA GLU A 502 13.74 4.00 -17.45
C GLU A 502 12.48 3.13 -17.59
N GLY A 503 12.63 1.82 -17.42
CA GLY A 503 11.54 0.82 -17.37
C GLY A 503 10.37 1.26 -16.50
N GLU A 504 10.69 1.54 -15.24
CA GLU A 504 9.76 1.89 -14.18
C GLU A 504 9.32 3.34 -14.28
N LEU A 505 10.23 4.24 -14.67
CA LEU A 505 9.99 5.67 -14.84
C LEU A 505 9.03 5.97 -15.98
N SER A 506 8.97 5.12 -17.01
CA SER A 506 8.14 5.35 -18.22
C SER A 506 6.95 4.41 -18.34
N GLN A 507 6.69 3.55 -17.35
CA GLN A 507 5.69 2.47 -17.43
C GLN A 507 4.26 2.96 -17.78
N ASP A 508 3.86 4.15 -17.35
CA ASP A 508 2.56 4.77 -17.66
C ASP A 508 2.53 5.47 -19.04
N LEU A 509 3.69 5.89 -19.54
CA LEU A 509 3.88 6.47 -20.88
C LEU A 509 3.99 5.40 -21.96
N ARG A 510 4.41 4.17 -21.59
CA ARG A 510 4.47 2.98 -22.46
C ARG A 510 3.09 2.41 -22.83
N ARG A 511 2.01 3.19 -22.74
CA ARG A 511 0.72 2.79 -23.29
C ARG A 511 0.79 2.82 -24.82
N ASN A 512 1.31 1.73 -25.37
CA ASN A 512 0.79 1.06 -26.58
C ASN A 512 1.42 -0.30 -26.93
N SER A 513 2.19 -0.98 -26.06
CA SER A 513 2.79 -2.25 -26.49
C SER A 513 2.72 -3.46 -25.57
N HIS A 514 2.78 -3.39 -24.24
CA HIS A 514 2.76 -4.64 -23.46
C HIS A 514 2.18 -4.47 -22.06
N PHE A 515 0.86 -4.64 -21.93
CA PHE A 515 0.14 -5.13 -20.75
C PHE A 515 -1.33 -5.31 -21.16
N ASP A 516 -1.60 -6.35 -21.96
CA ASP A 516 -2.95 -6.90 -22.08
C ASP A 516 -3.02 -8.24 -21.35
#